data_AF-A0A2M7D8L9-F1
#
_entry.id   AF-A0A2M7D8L9-F1
#
_cell.length_a   1.000
_cell.length_b   1.000
_cell.length_c   1.000
_cell.angle_alpha   90.00
_cell.angle_beta   90.00
_cell.angle_gamma   90.00
#
_symmetry.space_group_name_H-M   'P 1'
#
loop_
_entity.id
_entity.type
_entity.pdbx_description
1 polymer ?
#
loop_
_entity_poly.entity_id
_entity_poly.type
_entity_poly.pdbx_seq_one_letter_code
_entity_poly.pdbx_strand_id
1 'polypeptide(L)'
;MKINILFLKADIGFDKAYEKHLEKIIKNTAEEAVKIFNLKRNNLNFTVYPYNKKLTDGFTQALDWIRFSIPKKVNENELRGVICHEMCHIAMNYSYYSGRKTFLETLFAEGLAAVFEIEQIGKTPLYVRYNSSFIKKWLPELNR
;
A
#
# COMPACT_ATOMS: atom_id res chain seq x y z
N MET A 1 -0.58 -11.67 -15.57
CA MET A 1 0.49 -10.99 -14.81
C MET A 1 0.99 -11.95 -13.74
N LYS A 2 2.30 -11.99 -13.49
CA LYS A 2 2.91 -12.84 -12.47
C LYS A 2 3.08 -12.05 -11.16
N ILE A 3 2.67 -12.63 -10.04
CA ILE A 3 2.86 -12.05 -8.69
C ILE A 3 3.93 -12.87 -7.97
N ASN A 4 5.04 -12.21 -7.61
CA ASN A 4 6.13 -12.79 -6.84
C ASN A 4 6.08 -12.26 -5.41
N ILE A 5 6.11 -13.13 -4.41
CA ILE A 5 6.07 -12.74 -2.99
C ILE A 5 7.28 -13.33 -2.30
N LEU A 6 8.06 -12.48 -1.64
CA LEU A 6 9.23 -12.84 -0.87
C LEU A 6 9.00 -12.51 0.60
N PHE A 7 8.96 -13.54 1.44
CA PHE A 7 8.97 -13.39 2.89
C PHE A 7 10.41 -13.30 3.38
N LEU A 8 10.73 -12.23 4.10
CA LEU A 8 12.06 -12.02 4.63
C LEU A 8 12.15 -12.55 6.06
N LYS A 9 13.25 -13.23 6.35
CA LYS A 9 13.51 -13.75 7.69
C LYS A 9 13.89 -12.61 8.62
N ALA A 10 13.25 -12.57 9.78
CA ALA A 10 13.58 -11.69 10.89
C ALA A 10 13.55 -12.50 12.19
N ASP A 11 14.09 -11.93 13.27
CA ASP A 11 14.12 -12.57 14.59
C ASP A 11 12.72 -12.96 15.09
N ILE A 12 11.71 -12.21 14.65
CA ILE A 12 10.30 -12.51 14.84
C ILE A 12 9.80 -13.05 13.50
N GLY A 13 9.76 -14.37 13.33
CA GLY A 13 9.33 -15.00 12.09
C GLY A 13 7.83 -15.25 12.00
N PHE A 14 7.33 -15.40 10.79
CA PHE A 14 6.07 -16.09 10.52
C PHE A 14 6.34 -17.59 10.44
N ASP A 15 5.39 -18.40 10.93
CA ASP A 15 5.42 -19.83 10.60
C ASP A 15 4.94 -20.04 9.15
N LYS A 16 5.25 -21.22 8.59
CA LYS A 16 4.91 -21.53 7.20
C LYS A 16 3.41 -21.53 6.90
N ALA A 17 2.57 -21.84 7.89
CA ALA A 17 1.13 -21.83 7.70
C ALA A 17 0.63 -20.39 7.57
N TYR A 18 1.17 -19.49 8.39
CA TYR A 18 0.87 -18.07 8.35
C TYR A 18 1.43 -17.38 7.10
N GLU A 19 2.64 -17.73 6.64
CA GLU A 19 3.17 -17.24 5.35
C GLU A 19 2.24 -17.61 4.19
N LYS A 20 1.77 -18.86 4.12
CA LYS A 20 0.80 -19.30 3.09
C LYS A 20 -0.52 -18.55 3.17
N HIS A 21 -0.98 -18.25 4.39
CA HIS A 21 -2.19 -17.48 4.60
C HIS A 21 -2.02 -16.03 4.10
N LEU A 22 -0.93 -15.36 4.47
CA LEU A 22 -0.59 -14.01 3.98
C LEU A 22 -0.42 -13.99 2.46
N GLU A 23 0.26 -14.99 1.89
CA GLU A 23 0.45 -15.15 0.45
C GLU A 23 -0.88 -15.19 -0.29
N LYS A 24 -1.86 -15.93 0.23
CA LYS A 24 -3.21 -16.00 -0.35
C LYS A 24 -3.91 -14.64 -0.33
N ILE A 25 -3.85 -13.92 0.78
CA ILE A 25 -4.45 -12.58 0.89
C ILE A 25 -3.80 -11.63 -0.11
N ILE A 26 -2.47 -11.55 -0.12
CA ILE A 26 -1.71 -10.66 -1.00
C ILE A 26 -2.02 -10.95 -2.47
N LYS A 27 -1.98 -12.23 -2.88
CA LYS A 27 -2.26 -12.62 -4.27
C LYS A 27 -3.68 -12.24 -4.67
N ASN A 28 -4.68 -12.65 -3.90
CA ASN A 28 -6.08 -12.41 -4.26
C ASN A 28 -6.38 -10.91 -4.38
N THR A 29 -5.94 -10.12 -3.40
CA THR A 29 -6.20 -8.66 -3.41
C THR A 29 -5.41 -7.93 -4.49
N ALA A 30 -4.16 -8.32 -4.76
CA ALA A 30 -3.40 -7.74 -5.86
C ALA A 30 -4.01 -8.10 -7.23
N GLU A 31 -4.50 -9.33 -7.42
CA GLU A 31 -5.19 -9.75 -8.64
C GLU A 31 -6.50 -8.99 -8.87
N GLU A 32 -7.26 -8.74 -7.80
CA GLU A 32 -8.45 -7.87 -7.83
C GLU A 32 -8.08 -6.46 -8.27
N ALA A 33 -7.09 -5.84 -7.61
CA ALA A 33 -6.62 -4.49 -7.94
C ALA A 33 -6.13 -4.39 -9.39
N VAL A 34 -5.45 -5.41 -9.91
CA VAL A 34 -4.98 -5.45 -11.30
C VAL A 34 -6.12 -5.44 -12.30
N LYS A 35 -7.22 -6.14 -11.99
CA LYS A 35 -8.42 -6.12 -12.83
C LYS A 35 -9.08 -4.74 -12.79
N ILE A 36 -9.22 -4.15 -11.61
CA ILE A 36 -9.83 -2.83 -11.41
C ILE A 36 -9.05 -1.75 -12.17
N PHE A 37 -7.73 -1.70 -12.01
CA PHE A 37 -6.87 -0.70 -12.65
C PHE A 37 -6.44 -1.07 -14.08
N ASN A 38 -6.85 -2.24 -14.59
CA ASN A 38 -6.44 -2.75 -15.89
C ASN A 38 -4.91 -2.71 -16.12
N LEU A 39 -4.13 -3.08 -15.09
CA LEU A 39 -2.67 -2.97 -15.11
C LEU A 39 -2.06 -3.89 -16.18
N LYS A 40 -1.26 -3.31 -17.08
CA LYS A 40 -0.59 -4.04 -18.17
C LYS A 40 0.82 -4.53 -17.82
N ARG A 41 1.16 -4.56 -16.54
CA ARG A 41 2.50 -5.00 -16.08
C ARG A 41 2.64 -6.52 -16.20
N ASN A 42 3.84 -6.98 -16.50
CA ASN A 42 4.14 -8.42 -16.62
C ASN A 42 4.35 -9.07 -15.25
N ASN A 43 5.04 -8.36 -14.35
CA ASN A 43 5.39 -8.84 -13.01
C ASN A 43 5.02 -7.80 -11.96
N LEU A 44 4.65 -8.27 -10.77
CA LEU A 44 4.61 -7.49 -9.54
C LEU A 44 5.34 -8.25 -8.45
N ASN A 45 6.18 -7.55 -7.71
CA ASN A 45 7.01 -8.10 -6.66
C ASN A 45 6.57 -7.54 -5.31
N PHE A 46 6.44 -8.42 -4.33
CA PHE A 46 6.09 -8.07 -2.96
C PHE A 46 7.17 -8.57 -2.03
N THR A 47 7.62 -7.70 -1.12
CA THR A 47 8.51 -8.10 -0.02
C THR A 47 7.78 -7.93 1.29
N VAL A 48 7.72 -9.00 2.09
CA VAL A 48 6.99 -9.03 3.35
C VAL A 48 7.98 -9.17 4.49
N TYR A 49 8.03 -8.16 5.34
CA TYR A 49 8.86 -8.09 6.53
C TYR A 49 7.98 -8.32 7.75
N PRO A 50 8.29 -9.32 8.61
CA PRO A 50 7.68 -9.38 9.92
C PRO A 50 8.13 -8.18 10.74
N TYR A 51 7.21 -7.56 11.47
CA TYR A 51 7.51 -6.37 12.26
C TYR A 51 6.78 -6.37 13.59
N ASN A 52 7.42 -5.88 14.66
CA ASN A 52 6.86 -5.94 16.02
C ASN A 52 5.92 -4.77 16.36
N LYS A 53 5.44 -4.02 15.36
CA LYS A 53 4.43 -2.97 15.57
C LYS A 53 3.02 -3.55 15.52
N LYS A 54 2.04 -2.73 15.89
CA LYS A 54 0.62 -3.09 15.88
C LYS A 54 -0.05 -2.94 14.52
N LEU A 55 0.56 -2.18 13.61
CA LEU A 55 -0.04 -1.77 12.34
C LEU A 55 0.74 -2.35 11.18
N THR A 56 0.01 -2.62 10.11
CA THR A 56 0.54 -2.95 8.79
C THR A 56 0.95 -1.66 8.11
N ASP A 57 2.12 -1.68 7.48
CA ASP A 57 2.63 -0.57 6.69
C ASP A 57 2.98 -1.06 5.28
N GLY A 58 2.69 -0.22 4.29
CA GLY A 58 2.90 -0.48 2.87
C GLY A 58 3.78 0.59 2.25
N PHE A 59 4.56 0.20 1.26
CA PHE A 59 5.42 1.14 0.57
C PHE A 59 5.73 0.70 -0.86
N THR A 60 5.25 1.46 -1.84
CA THR A 60 5.55 1.28 -3.26
C THR A 60 6.96 1.80 -3.57
N GLN A 61 7.95 0.90 -3.48
CA GLN A 61 9.36 1.22 -3.71
C GLN A 61 9.62 1.54 -5.19
N ALA A 62 9.14 0.68 -6.08
CA ALA A 62 9.23 0.83 -7.52
C ALA A 62 7.87 0.54 -8.16
N LEU A 63 7.74 0.84 -9.45
CA LEU A 63 6.48 0.68 -10.17
C LEU A 63 6.02 -0.79 -10.34
N ASP A 64 6.85 -1.74 -9.93
CA ASP A 64 6.56 -3.17 -9.92
C ASP A 64 6.98 -3.82 -8.59
N TRP A 65 7.21 -3.01 -7.53
CA TRP A 65 7.70 -3.50 -6.24
C TRP A 65 7.03 -2.80 -5.07
N ILE A 66 6.31 -3.58 -4.26
CA ILE A 66 5.70 -3.14 -3.02
C ILE A 66 6.38 -3.85 -1.83
N ARG A 67 6.66 -3.08 -0.78
CA ARG A 67 7.16 -3.57 0.49
C ARG A 67 6.08 -3.47 1.55
N PHE A 68 5.92 -4.53 2.32
CA PHE A 68 5.04 -4.55 3.50
C PHE A 68 5.83 -4.82 4.77
N SER A 69 5.49 -4.10 5.84
CA SER A 69 5.88 -4.43 7.21
C SER A 69 4.64 -4.90 7.94
N ILE A 70 4.56 -6.19 8.27
CA ILE A 70 3.34 -6.83 8.78
C ILE A 70 3.53 -7.26 10.24
N PRO A 71 2.58 -6.95 11.15
CA PRO A 71 2.59 -7.46 12.52
C PRO A 71 2.52 -8.99 12.58
N LYS A 72 2.93 -9.60 13.69
CA LYS A 72 2.82 -11.08 13.87
C LYS A 72 1.39 -11.61 13.70
N LYS A 73 0.39 -10.77 14.02
CA LYS A 73 -1.03 -11.03 13.78
C LYS A 73 -1.61 -9.82 13.08
N VAL A 74 -1.93 -9.99 11.80
CA VAL A 74 -2.53 -8.95 10.97
C VAL A 74 -4.05 -9.04 10.99
N ASN A 75 -4.71 -7.88 10.94
CA ASN A 75 -6.10 -7.80 10.54
C ASN A 75 -6.17 -7.93 9.01
N GLU A 76 -6.89 -8.92 8.48
CA GLU A 76 -6.94 -9.15 7.03
C GLU A 76 -7.45 -7.94 6.26
N ASN A 77 -8.47 -7.23 6.77
CA ASN A 77 -9.00 -6.05 6.09
C ASN A 77 -8.01 -4.89 6.06
N GLU A 78 -7.18 -4.75 7.10
CA GLU A 78 -6.11 -3.77 7.13
C GLU A 78 -5.04 -4.10 6.07
N LEU A 79 -4.61 -5.37 5.99
CA LEU A 79 -3.66 -5.79 4.97
C LEU A 79 -4.22 -5.58 3.56
N ARG A 80 -5.48 -5.94 3.33
CA ARG A 80 -6.16 -5.72 2.03
C ARG A 80 -6.22 -4.24 1.68
N GLY A 81 -6.53 -3.38 2.64
CA GLY A 81 -6.55 -1.93 2.45
C GLY A 81 -5.20 -1.39 2.01
N VAL A 82 -4.15 -1.74 2.76
CA VAL A 82 -2.78 -1.34 2.44
C VAL A 82 -2.34 -1.86 1.06
N ILE A 83 -2.70 -3.10 0.68
CA ILE A 83 -2.41 -3.60 -0.68
C ILE A 83 -3.12 -2.74 -1.73
N CYS A 84 -4.40 -2.42 -1.56
CA CYS A 84 -5.15 -1.57 -2.47
C CYS A 84 -4.53 -0.16 -2.59
N HIS A 85 -4.12 0.43 -1.46
CA HIS A 85 -3.44 1.74 -1.42
C HIS A 85 -2.16 1.72 -2.27
N GLU A 86 -1.28 0.76 -2.03
CA GLU A 86 -0.02 0.65 -2.77
C GLU A 86 -0.21 0.26 -4.25
N MET A 87 -1.24 -0.53 -4.56
CA MET A 87 -1.59 -0.85 -5.95
C MET A 87 -2.12 0.37 -6.71
N CYS A 88 -2.82 1.28 -6.03
CA CYS A 88 -3.23 2.56 -6.61
C CYS A 88 -2.00 3.40 -6.97
N HIS A 89 -0.99 3.44 -6.10
CA HIS A 89 0.30 4.09 -6.38
C HIS A 89 0.97 3.54 -7.63
N ILE A 90 1.02 2.21 -7.80
CA ILE A 90 1.50 1.58 -9.04
C ILE A 90 0.70 2.02 -10.27
N ALA A 91 -0.63 2.05 -10.16
CA ALA A 91 -1.51 2.44 -11.27
C ALA A 91 -1.26 3.89 -11.73
N MET A 92 -0.95 4.79 -10.79
CA MET A 92 -0.61 6.18 -11.05
C MET A 92 0.84 6.40 -11.52
N ASN A 93 1.64 5.34 -11.65
CA ASN A 93 3.09 5.43 -11.81
C ASN A 93 3.77 6.25 -10.70
N TYR A 94 3.23 6.15 -9.48
CA TYR A 94 3.72 6.82 -8.28
C TYR A 94 4.49 5.80 -7.44
N SER A 95 5.80 5.99 -7.28
CA SER A 95 6.64 5.18 -6.39
C SER A 95 7.72 6.04 -5.73
N TYR A 96 8.44 5.49 -4.76
CA TYR A 96 9.58 6.17 -4.16
C TYR A 96 10.65 6.54 -5.20
N TYR A 97 10.91 5.66 -6.16
CA TYR A 97 11.91 5.91 -7.21
C TYR A 97 11.40 6.73 -8.39
N SER A 98 10.13 7.13 -8.43
CA SER A 98 9.63 8.00 -9.51
C SER A 98 9.96 9.47 -9.26
N GLY A 99 11.20 9.85 -9.58
CA GLY A 99 11.64 11.25 -9.71
C GLY A 99 11.42 12.14 -8.49
N ARG A 100 11.66 13.44 -8.64
CA ARG A 100 11.21 14.43 -7.65
C ARG A 100 9.73 14.70 -7.88
N LYS A 101 8.96 14.68 -6.80
CA LYS A 101 7.53 15.01 -6.81
C LYS A 101 7.31 16.31 -6.07
N THR A 102 6.41 17.14 -6.59
CA THR A 102 5.93 18.31 -5.88
C THR A 102 5.09 17.88 -4.68
N PHE A 103 4.97 18.79 -3.72
CA PHE A 103 4.11 18.58 -2.57
C PHE A 103 2.65 18.28 -2.99
N LEU A 104 2.15 18.96 -4.03
CA LEU A 104 0.77 18.79 -4.52
C LEU A 104 0.56 17.42 -5.18
N GLU A 105 1.52 16.94 -5.97
CA GLU A 105 1.47 15.60 -6.55
C GLU A 105 1.47 14.51 -5.48
N THR A 106 2.31 14.66 -4.44
CA THR A 106 2.29 13.75 -3.30
C THR A 106 0.94 13.79 -2.57
N LEU A 107 0.43 14.98 -2.29
CA LEU A 107 -0.86 15.13 -1.61
C LEU A 107 -2.00 14.47 -2.39
N PHE A 108 -2.05 14.69 -3.70
CA PHE A 108 -3.06 14.12 -4.58
C PHE A 108 -2.94 12.58 -4.66
N ALA A 109 -1.73 12.07 -4.84
CA ALA A 109 -1.50 10.62 -4.94
C ALA A 109 -1.87 9.89 -3.64
N GLU A 110 -1.41 10.36 -2.47
CA GLU A 110 -1.78 9.74 -1.20
C GLU A 110 -3.28 9.86 -0.89
N GLY A 111 -3.89 10.99 -1.26
CA GLY A 111 -5.33 11.19 -1.13
C GLY A 111 -6.15 10.21 -1.98
N LEU A 112 -5.77 10.04 -3.25
CA LEU A 112 -6.47 9.14 -4.16
C LEU A 112 -6.31 7.67 -3.76
N ALA A 113 -5.09 7.28 -3.35
CA ALA A 113 -4.83 5.94 -2.83
C ALA A 113 -5.65 5.63 -1.57
N ALA A 114 -5.78 6.60 -0.66
CA ALA A 114 -6.59 6.46 0.54
C ALA A 114 -8.11 6.38 0.23
N VAL A 115 -8.60 7.17 -0.73
CA VAL A 115 -10.00 7.07 -1.18
C VAL A 115 -10.27 5.68 -1.77
N PHE A 116 -9.35 5.17 -2.59
CA PHE A 116 -9.48 3.83 -3.14
C PHE A 116 -9.48 2.74 -2.05
N GLU A 117 -8.61 2.84 -1.04
CA GLU A 117 -8.65 1.95 0.12
C GLU A 117 -10.02 1.96 0.82
N ILE A 118 -10.60 3.15 1.03
CA ILE A 118 -11.93 3.30 1.65
C ILE A 118 -13.01 2.62 0.79
N GLU A 119 -12.97 2.78 -0.52
CA GLU A 119 -13.94 2.17 -1.43
C GLU A 119 -13.86 0.63 -1.41
N GLN A 120 -12.65 0.07 -1.32
CA GLN A 120 -12.46 -1.39 -1.33
C GLN A 120 -12.74 -2.06 0.01
N ILE A 121 -12.46 -1.38 1.14
CA ILE A 121 -12.56 -1.98 2.49
C ILE A 121 -13.77 -1.46 3.29
N GLY A 122 -14.33 -0.30 2.92
CA GLY A 122 -15.44 0.34 3.61
C GLY A 122 -15.06 0.96 4.96
N LYS A 123 -13.76 1.25 5.19
CA LYS A 123 -13.26 1.85 6.44
C LYS A 123 -12.20 2.92 6.17
N THR A 124 -12.20 3.96 6.99
CA THR A 124 -11.17 5.01 6.95
C THR A 124 -9.83 4.48 7.47
N PRO A 125 -8.73 4.62 6.71
CA PRO A 125 -7.40 4.20 7.15
C PRO A 125 -6.93 5.03 8.35
N LEU A 126 -6.21 4.40 9.29
CA LEU A 126 -5.79 5.04 10.55
C LEU A 126 -4.81 6.22 10.38
N TYR A 127 -4.12 6.26 9.23
CA TYR A 127 -3.17 7.31 8.86
C TYR A 127 -3.83 8.50 8.15
N VAL A 128 -5.07 8.36 7.67
CA VAL A 128 -5.83 9.47 7.08
C VAL A 128 -6.33 10.37 8.20
N ARG A 129 -5.48 11.33 8.56
CA ARG A 129 -5.75 12.34 9.60
C ARG A 129 -5.66 13.73 9.00
N TYR A 130 -6.53 14.04 8.05
CA TYR A 130 -6.74 15.44 7.69
C TYR A 130 -7.45 16.13 8.85
N ASN A 131 -6.69 16.69 9.78
CA ASN A 131 -7.23 17.65 10.72
C ASN A 131 -7.30 19.03 10.02
N SER A 132 -8.21 19.87 10.49
CA SER A 132 -8.45 21.20 9.92
C SER A 132 -7.24 22.14 9.97
N SER A 133 -6.26 21.87 10.85
CA SER A 133 -5.04 22.67 10.94
C SER A 133 -4.04 22.40 9.81
N PHE A 134 -3.92 21.16 9.32
CA PHE A 134 -3.11 20.85 8.13
C PHE A 134 -3.71 21.46 6.86
N ILE A 135 -5.04 21.40 6.71
CA ILE A 135 -5.75 22.02 5.57
C ILE A 135 -5.48 23.52 5.52
N LYS A 136 -5.61 24.23 6.66
CA LYS A 136 -5.32 25.67 6.75
C LYS A 136 -3.88 26.04 6.41
N LYS A 137 -2.93 25.12 6.60
CA LYS A 137 -1.51 25.34 6.27
C LYS A 137 -1.24 25.17 4.78
N TRP A 138 -1.94 24.24 4.10
CA TRP A 138 -1.65 23.88 2.70
C TRP A 138 -2.53 24.60 1.69
N LEU A 139 -3.77 24.96 2.03
CA LEU A 139 -4.67 25.69 1.12
C LEU A 139 -4.06 26.99 0.56
N PRO A 140 -3.33 27.80 1.34
CA PRO A 140 -2.68 29.00 0.81
C PRO A 140 -1.58 28.72 -0.21
N GLU A 141 -0.93 27.54 -0.16
CA GLU A 141 0.12 27.13 -1.10
C GLU A 141 -0.45 26.70 -2.46
N LEU A 142 -1.72 26.28 -2.51
CA LEU A 142 -2.44 25.94 -3.75
C LEU A 142 -2.86 27.16 -4.57
N ASN A 143 -2.92 28.34 -3.94
CA ASN A 143 -3.37 29.59 -4.54
C ASN A 143 -2.22 30.53 -4.93
N ARG A 144 -0.97 30.05 -4.85
CA ARG A 144 0.25 30.76 -5.30
C ARG A 144 0.73 30.19 -6.61
#